data_AF-A0A6M3KVR4-F1
#
_entry.id   AF-A0A6M3KVR4-F1
#
_cell.length_a   1.000
_cell.length_b   1.000
_cell.length_c   1.000
_cell.angle_alpha   90.00
_cell.angle_beta   90.00
_cell.angle_gamma   90.00
#
_symmetry.space_group_name_H-M   'P 1'
#
loop_
_entity.id
_entity.type
_entity.pdbx_description
1 polymer ?
#
loop_
_entity_poly.entity_id
_entity_poly.type
_entity_poly.pdbx_seq_one_letter_code
_entity_poly.pdbx_strand_id
1 'polypeptide(L)'
;MKDFKEVKDSGKRQEFDTGSKRDTRDGKGRFDLIPPYALTRLARHYENGAVKYGDRNWEKGQPLARYLDSMIRHAYKFLGGSREEDHLAAVAWNALAYIETEYRIELGILPAELDDIEPVRKMLNGETQEESTRD
;
A
#
# COMPACT_ATOMS: atom_id res chain seq x y z
N MET A 1 -25.95 -5.21 17.07
CA MET A 1 -24.62 -5.86 17.28
C MET A 1 -24.42 -6.84 16.14
N LYS A 2 -23.27 -6.84 15.44
CA LYS A 2 -23.02 -7.87 14.42
C LYS A 2 -22.87 -9.22 15.12
N ASP A 3 -23.66 -10.20 14.68
CA ASP A 3 -23.72 -11.54 15.26
C ASP A 3 -22.70 -12.44 14.52
N PHE A 4 -21.63 -12.86 15.19
CA PHE A 4 -20.52 -13.63 14.59
C PHE A 4 -20.73 -15.14 14.77
N LYS A 5 -21.87 -15.65 14.31
CA LYS A 5 -22.26 -17.07 14.48
C LYS A 5 -21.64 -18.02 13.45
N GLU A 6 -21.08 -17.48 12.37
CA GLU A 6 -20.55 -18.27 11.26
C GLU A 6 -19.06 -18.01 11.03
N VAL A 7 -18.30 -19.08 10.85
CA VAL A 7 -16.88 -19.01 10.47
C VAL A 7 -16.81 -19.02 8.95
N LYS A 8 -16.27 -17.94 8.36
CA LYS A 8 -15.95 -17.90 6.92
C LYS A 8 -14.82 -18.85 6.61
N ASP A 9 -14.95 -19.57 5.50
CA ASP A 9 -14.06 -20.66 5.16
C ASP A 9 -14.04 -20.94 3.64
N SER A 10 -12.90 -21.40 3.11
CA SER A 10 -12.70 -21.67 1.67
C SER A 10 -13.24 -23.02 1.19
N GLY A 11 -13.70 -23.89 2.10
CA GLY A 11 -14.06 -25.27 1.80
C GLY A 11 -12.87 -26.24 1.70
N LYS A 12 -11.62 -25.75 1.78
CA LYS A 12 -10.40 -26.59 1.83
C LYS A 12 -9.84 -26.65 3.25
N ARG A 13 -9.15 -27.74 3.60
CA ARG A 13 -8.58 -27.92 4.95
C ARG A 13 -7.12 -28.32 4.89
N GLN A 14 -6.36 -27.76 5.82
CA GLN A 14 -5.07 -28.26 6.26
C GLN A 14 -5.29 -28.97 7.61
N GLU A 15 -4.84 -30.21 7.69
CA GLU A 15 -4.79 -31.00 8.93
C GLU A 15 -3.33 -31.10 9.38
N PHE A 16 -3.10 -30.94 10.67
CA PHE A 16 -1.79 -31.06 11.30
C PHE A 16 -1.72 -32.37 12.08
N ASP A 17 -0.52 -32.91 12.31
CA ASP A 17 -0.31 -34.18 13.03
C ASP A 17 -0.90 -34.18 14.45
N THR A 18 -1.14 -32.99 15.02
CA THR A 18 -1.82 -32.81 16.31
C THR A 18 -3.34 -33.01 16.25
N GLY A 19 -3.91 -33.26 15.07
CA GLY A 19 -5.36 -33.33 14.81
C GLY A 19 -6.01 -31.96 14.61
N SER A 20 -5.25 -30.86 14.69
CA SER A 20 -5.76 -29.52 14.43
C SER A 20 -6.14 -29.36 12.95
N LYS A 21 -7.29 -28.73 12.69
CA LYS A 21 -7.78 -28.42 11.33
C LYS A 21 -7.94 -26.92 11.15
N ARG A 22 -7.39 -26.39 10.05
CA ARG A 22 -7.51 -24.99 9.66
C ARG A 22 -7.82 -24.88 8.17
N ASP A 23 -8.44 -23.77 7.80
CA ASP A 23 -8.62 -23.42 6.40
C ASP A 23 -7.25 -23.22 5.72
N THR A 24 -7.15 -23.45 4.40
CA THR A 24 -5.89 -23.31 3.67
C THR A 24 -5.44 -21.85 3.61
N ARG A 25 -4.15 -21.63 3.33
CA ARG A 25 -3.54 -20.30 3.30
C ARG A 25 -3.63 -19.61 1.93
N ASP A 26 -4.12 -20.31 0.91
CA ASP A 26 -4.15 -19.81 -0.47
C ASP A 26 -4.97 -18.53 -0.60
N GLY A 27 -4.41 -17.51 -1.24
CA GLY A 27 -5.06 -16.21 -1.46
C GLY A 27 -5.20 -15.32 -0.22
N LYS A 28 -4.69 -15.72 0.95
CA LYS A 28 -4.84 -14.95 2.22
C LYS A 28 -3.63 -14.13 2.63
N GLY A 29 -2.53 -14.27 1.89
CA GLY A 29 -1.24 -13.67 2.24
C GLY A 29 -0.48 -14.41 3.35
N ARG A 30 0.81 -14.11 3.47
CA ARG A 30 1.74 -14.70 4.46
C ARG A 30 2.25 -13.63 5.42
N PHE A 31 1.35 -13.08 6.23
CA PHE A 31 1.68 -12.08 7.24
C PHE A 31 2.73 -12.58 8.24
N ASP A 32 2.76 -13.89 8.50
CA ASP A 32 3.76 -14.55 9.35
C ASP A 32 5.20 -14.47 8.81
N LEU A 33 5.38 -14.17 7.51
CA LEU A 33 6.69 -14.02 6.89
C LEU A 33 7.18 -12.57 6.85
N ILE A 34 6.38 -11.59 7.25
CA ILE A 34 6.78 -10.19 7.20
C ILE A 34 7.80 -9.92 8.33
N PRO A 35 9.01 -9.39 8.03
CA PRO A 35 10.02 -9.16 9.05
C PRO A 35 9.55 -8.16 10.12
N PRO A 36 9.40 -8.56 11.40
CA PRO A 36 8.84 -7.71 12.44
C PRO A 36 9.70 -6.47 12.74
N TYR A 37 11.02 -6.60 12.57
CA TYR A 37 11.94 -5.47 12.73
C TYR A 37 11.72 -4.38 11.68
N ALA A 38 11.47 -4.75 10.41
CA ALA A 38 11.15 -3.80 9.35
C ALA A 38 9.82 -3.09 9.64
N LEU A 39 8.80 -3.81 10.12
CA LEU A 39 7.53 -3.22 10.53
C LEU A 39 7.68 -2.23 11.68
N THR A 40 8.57 -2.51 12.64
CA THR A 40 8.86 -1.58 13.74
C THR A 40 9.46 -0.27 13.22
N ARG A 41 10.39 -0.34 12.25
CA ARG A 41 10.98 0.85 11.61
C ARG A 41 9.93 1.67 10.87
N LEU A 42 9.05 1.00 10.12
CA LEU A 42 7.93 1.62 9.43
C LEU A 42 6.96 2.29 10.42
N ALA A 43 6.61 1.63 11.51
CA ALA A 43 5.73 2.17 12.55
C ALA A 43 6.30 3.45 13.17
N ARG A 44 7.60 3.49 13.46
CA ARG A 44 8.30 4.71 13.91
C ARG A 44 8.27 5.83 12.86
N HIS A 45 8.33 5.49 11.58
CA HIS A 45 8.18 6.49 10.52
C HIS A 45 6.77 7.11 10.51
N TYR A 46 5.72 6.30 10.71
CA TYR A 46 4.35 6.81 10.91
C TYR A 46 4.23 7.67 12.18
N GLU A 47 4.84 7.25 13.30
CA GLU A 47 4.87 8.02 14.55
C GLU A 47 5.51 9.40 14.34
N ASN A 48 6.69 9.46 13.72
CA ASN A 48 7.36 10.72 13.39
C ASN A 48 6.50 11.62 12.49
N GLY A 49 5.81 11.02 11.51
CA GLY A 49 4.86 11.72 10.66
C GLY A 49 3.67 12.29 11.46
N ALA A 50 3.11 11.52 12.39
CA ALA A 50 2.00 11.94 13.24
C ALA A 50 2.41 13.07 14.20
N VAL A 51 3.59 12.99 14.82
CA VAL A 51 4.15 14.08 15.64
C VAL A 51 4.27 15.38 14.84
N LYS A 52 4.69 15.28 13.57
CA LYS A 52 4.95 16.46 12.73
C LYS A 52 3.69 17.03 12.05
N TYR A 53 2.79 16.17 11.58
CA TYR A 53 1.67 16.56 10.72
C TYR A 53 0.29 16.26 11.32
N GLY A 54 0.24 15.68 12.52
CA GLY A 54 -0.98 15.21 13.16
C GLY A 54 -1.37 13.79 12.73
N ASP A 55 -2.19 13.16 13.57
CA ASP A 55 -2.69 11.80 13.33
C ASP A 55 -3.44 11.70 12.00
N ARG A 56 -3.21 10.58 11.30
CA ARG A 56 -3.90 10.23 10.03
C ARG A 56 -3.81 11.29 8.94
N ASN A 57 -2.84 12.23 8.99
CA ASN A 57 -2.71 13.27 7.96
C ASN A 57 -2.51 12.68 6.56
N TRP A 58 -1.79 11.56 6.45
CA TRP A 58 -1.52 10.87 5.18
C TRP A 58 -2.79 10.32 4.50
N GLU A 59 -3.86 10.06 5.26
CA GLU A 59 -5.12 9.53 4.73
C GLU A 59 -5.89 10.52 3.86
N LYS A 60 -5.53 11.80 3.90
CA LYS A 60 -6.08 12.85 3.03
C LYS A 60 -5.70 12.66 1.56
N GLY A 61 -4.70 11.82 1.29
CA GLY A 61 -4.15 11.62 -0.05
C GLY A 61 -3.27 12.78 -0.53
N GLN A 62 -2.51 12.51 -1.58
CA GLN A 62 -1.73 13.46 -2.38
C GLN A 62 -1.57 12.87 -3.78
N PRO A 63 -1.14 13.65 -4.79
CA PRO A 63 -0.95 13.11 -6.13
C PRO A 63 0.01 11.92 -6.13
N LEU A 64 -0.34 10.84 -6.83
CA LEU A 64 0.39 9.57 -6.83
C LEU A 64 1.86 9.73 -7.23
N ALA A 65 2.16 10.64 -8.16
CA ALA A 65 3.54 10.97 -8.54
C ALA A 65 4.39 11.46 -7.35
N ARG A 66 3.79 12.13 -6.35
CA ARG A 66 4.51 12.65 -5.17
C ARG A 66 5.04 11.53 -4.29
N TYR A 67 4.31 10.43 -4.16
CA TYR A 67 4.81 9.24 -3.45
C TYR A 67 5.99 8.63 -4.18
N LEU A 68 5.88 8.45 -5.50
CA LEU A 68 6.96 7.86 -6.32
C LEU A 68 8.24 8.70 -6.30
N ASP A 69 8.11 10.00 -6.52
CA ASP A 69 9.21 10.97 -6.49
C ASP A 69 9.91 10.97 -5.12
N SER A 70 9.14 10.98 -4.02
CA SER A 70 9.69 10.88 -2.66
C SER A 70 10.39 9.54 -2.42
N MET A 71 9.76 8.43 -2.79
CA MET A 71 10.30 7.08 -2.67
C MET A 71 11.67 6.98 -3.37
N ILE A 72 11.77 7.44 -4.62
CA ILE A 72 13.03 7.42 -5.39
C ILE A 72 14.11 8.25 -4.70
N ARG A 73 13.80 9.46 -4.23
CA ARG A 73 14.80 10.28 -3.51
C ARG A 73 15.33 9.60 -2.26
N HIS A 74 14.47 8.98 -1.45
CA HIS A 74 14.92 8.25 -0.26
C HIS A 74 15.79 7.04 -0.63
N ALA A 75 15.43 6.31 -1.69
CA ALA A 75 16.24 5.20 -2.20
C ALA A 75 17.63 5.67 -2.66
N TYR A 76 17.71 6.75 -3.45
CA TYR A 76 18.98 7.30 -3.94
C TYR A 76 19.84 7.89 -2.81
N LYS A 77 19.25 8.53 -1.80
CA LYS A 77 19.99 8.97 -0.60
C LYS A 77 20.61 7.80 0.14
N PHE A 78 19.85 6.71 0.32
CA PHE A 78 20.36 5.50 0.96
C PHE A 78 21.48 4.85 0.14
N LEU A 79 21.31 4.76 -1.19
CA LEU A 79 22.31 4.26 -2.14
C LEU A 79 23.60 5.09 -2.07
N GLY A 80 23.48 6.41 -1.97
CA GLY A 80 24.60 7.33 -1.77
C GLY A 80 25.24 7.29 -0.38
N GLY A 81 24.81 6.38 0.50
CA GLY A 81 25.41 6.17 1.81
C GLY A 81 24.81 7.01 2.94
N SER A 82 23.83 7.88 2.69
CA SER A 82 23.22 8.68 3.75
C SER A 82 22.47 7.82 4.77
N ARG A 83 22.59 8.19 6.04
CA ARG A 83 21.94 7.55 7.20
C ARG A 83 21.38 8.59 8.18
N GLU A 84 21.16 9.82 7.71
CA GLU A 84 20.65 10.95 8.52
C GLU A 84 19.23 10.70 9.03
N GLU A 85 18.48 9.86 8.33
CA GLU A 85 17.15 9.40 8.71
C GLU A 85 16.96 7.93 8.28
N ASP A 86 15.82 7.35 8.67
CA ASP A 86 15.43 6.02 8.20
C ASP A 86 14.90 6.07 6.76
N HIS A 87 15.81 6.20 5.79
CA HIS A 87 15.45 6.27 4.37
C HIS A 87 14.69 5.03 3.88
N LEU A 88 15.05 3.82 4.34
CA LEU A 88 14.36 2.60 3.89
C LEU A 88 12.94 2.50 4.46
N ALA A 89 12.70 2.96 5.69
CA ALA A 89 11.35 3.08 6.22
C ALA A 89 10.54 4.12 5.44
N ALA A 90 11.15 5.24 5.05
CA ALA A 90 10.50 6.24 4.19
C ALA A 90 10.16 5.68 2.80
N VAL A 91 11.04 4.88 2.19
CA VAL A 91 10.75 4.16 0.94
C VAL A 91 9.53 3.25 1.12
N ALA A 92 9.53 2.40 2.16
CA ALA A 92 8.42 1.50 2.43
C ALA A 92 7.11 2.25 2.70
N TRP A 93 7.16 3.35 3.45
CA TRP A 93 6.01 4.20 3.73
C TRP A 93 5.40 4.78 2.45
N ASN A 94 6.23 5.31 1.53
CA ASN A 94 5.72 5.88 0.27
C ASN A 94 5.08 4.79 -0.61
N ALA A 95 5.66 3.59 -0.67
CA ALA A 95 5.07 2.48 -1.41
C ALA A 95 3.70 2.05 -0.85
N LEU A 96 3.60 1.89 0.48
CA LEU A 96 2.35 1.50 1.14
C LEU A 96 1.28 2.59 1.05
N ALA A 97 1.65 3.85 1.24
CA ALA A 97 0.73 4.97 1.11
C ALA A 97 0.25 5.16 -0.33
N TYR A 98 1.11 4.91 -1.34
CA TYR A 98 0.71 4.85 -2.75
C TYR A 98 -0.37 3.79 -2.97
N ILE A 99 -0.12 2.54 -2.55
CA ILE A 99 -1.04 1.40 -2.74
C ILE A 99 -2.42 1.70 -2.13
N GLU A 100 -2.43 2.18 -0.88
CA GLU A 100 -3.69 2.52 -0.20
C GLU A 100 -4.40 3.72 -0.85
N THR A 101 -3.64 4.74 -1.27
CA THR A 101 -4.23 5.93 -1.92
C THR A 101 -4.84 5.56 -3.26
N GLU A 102 -4.14 4.79 -4.09
CA GLU A 102 -4.64 4.27 -5.37
C GLU A 102 -5.91 3.43 -5.17
N TYR A 103 -5.90 2.49 -4.23
CA TYR A 103 -7.08 1.69 -3.90
C TYR A 103 -8.26 2.55 -3.44
N ARG A 104 -8.01 3.59 -2.64
CA ARG A 104 -9.07 4.53 -2.21
C ARG A 104 -9.60 5.40 -3.35
N ILE A 105 -8.78 5.71 -4.35
CA ILE A 105 -9.22 6.38 -5.58
C ILE A 105 -10.14 5.44 -6.37
N GLU A 106 -9.74 4.18 -6.56
CA GLU A 106 -10.56 3.16 -7.26
C GLU A 106 -11.92 2.94 -6.60
N LEU A 107 -11.99 3.01 -5.27
CA LEU A 107 -13.24 2.93 -4.51
C LEU A 107 -14.07 4.22 -4.53
N GLY A 108 -13.59 5.31 -5.14
CA GLY A 108 -14.25 6.62 -5.14
C GLY A 108 -14.25 7.32 -3.78
N ILE A 109 -13.39 6.89 -2.84
CA ILE A 109 -13.24 7.51 -1.51
C ILE A 109 -12.39 8.77 -1.60
N LEU A 110 -11.34 8.75 -2.43
CA LEU A 110 -10.47 9.88 -2.71
C LEU A 110 -10.72 10.43 -4.13
N PRO A 111 -10.42 11.72 -4.39
CA PRO A 111 -10.61 12.33 -5.70
C PRO A 111 -9.77 11.64 -6.78
N ALA A 112 -10.35 11.43 -7.97
CA ALA A 112 -9.68 10.77 -9.10
C ALA A 112 -8.48 11.57 -9.62
N GLU A 113 -8.47 12.89 -9.42
CA GLU A 113 -7.40 13.80 -9.83
C GLU A 113 -6.09 13.56 -9.06
N LEU A 114 -6.13 12.81 -7.95
CA LEU A 114 -4.92 12.37 -7.27
C LEU A 114 -4.16 11.29 -8.05
N ASP A 115 -4.79 10.59 -8.99
CA ASP A 115 -4.10 9.73 -9.94
C ASP A 115 -3.57 10.55 -11.13
N ASP A 116 -2.54 11.36 -10.86
CA ASP A 116 -1.89 12.24 -11.83
C ASP A 116 -0.97 11.52 -12.83
N ILE A 117 -0.83 10.20 -12.71
CA ILE A 117 0.05 9.38 -13.55
C ILE A 117 -0.71 8.37 -14.42
N GLU A 118 -2.02 8.19 -14.21
CA GLU A 118 -2.88 7.35 -15.08
C GLU A 118 -2.72 7.68 -16.57
N PRO A 119 -2.71 8.96 -17.01
CA PRO A 119 -2.58 9.28 -18.43
C PRO A 119 -1.26 8.77 -19.03
N VAL A 120 -0.17 8.86 -18.25
CA VAL A 120 1.15 8.35 -18.65
C VAL A 120 1.13 6.83 -18.71
N ARG A 121 0.53 6.15 -17.72
CA ARG A 121 0.40 4.68 -17.70
C ARG A 121 -0.38 4.16 -18.89
N LYS A 122 -1.53 4.77 -19.18
CA LYS A 122 -2.35 4.47 -20.37
C LYS A 122 -1.57 4.64 -21.66
N MET A 123 -0.86 5.76 -21.81
CA MET A 123 -0.01 6.02 -22.97
C MET A 123 1.07 4.94 -23.16
N LEU A 124 1.77 4.55 -22.08
CA LEU A 124 2.83 3.56 -22.13
C LEU A 124 2.33 2.12 -22.38
N ASN A 125 1.11 1.81 -21.92
CA ASN A 125 0.48 0.52 -22.14
C ASN A 125 -0.23 0.40 -23.50
N GLY A 126 -0.20 1.45 -24.32
CA GLY A 126 -0.91 1.46 -25.61
C GLY A 126 -2.43 1.61 -25.48
N GLU A 127 -2.92 2.02 -24.30
CA GLU A 127 -4.32 2.31 -24.00
C GLU A 127 -4.62 3.77 -24.34
N THR A 128 -4.34 4.19 -25.57
CA THR A 128 -4.80 5.51 -26.05
C THR A 128 -6.31 5.51 -26.21
N GLN A 129 -6.97 6.57 -25.73
CA GLN A 129 -8.42 6.79 -25.82
C GLN A 129 -8.93 6.54 -27.25
N GLU A 130 -9.66 5.45 -27.46
CA GLU A 130 -10.57 5.34 -28.59
C GLU A 130 -11.79 6.25 -28.33
N GLU A 131 -12.13 7.02 -29.37
CA GLU A 131 -13.37 7.77 -29.59
C GLU A 131 -13.58 9.10 -28.84
N SER A 132 -12.85 10.14 -29.28
CA SER A 132 -13.49 11.44 -29.55
C SER A 132 -14.06 11.44 -30.98
N THR A 133 -15.04 10.58 -31.23
CA THR A 133 -15.99 10.75 -32.33
C THR A 133 -17.36 10.94 -31.73
N ARG A 134 -17.71 12.20 -31.46
CA ARG A 134 -19.10 12.66 -31.50
C ARG A 134 -19.12 13.98 -32.25
N ASP A 135 -19.84 13.91 -33.35
CA ASP A 135 -20.26 14.93 -34.32
C ASP A 135 -20.50 16.35 -33.75
#